data_AF-A0A5F8G3U1-F1
#
_entry.id   AF-A0A5F8G3U1-F1
#
_cell.length_a   1.000
_cell.length_b   1.000
_cell.length_c   1.000
_cell.angle_alpha   90.00
_cell.angle_beta   90.00
_cell.angle_gamma   90.00
#
_symmetry.space_group_name_H-M   'P 1'
#
loop_
_entity.id
_entity.type
_entity.pdbx_description
1 polymer ?
#
loop_
_entity_poly.entity_id
_entity_poly.type
_entity_poly.pdbx_seq_one_letter_code
_entity_poly.pdbx_strand_id
1 'polypeptide(L)'
;MQLGNVLPSLQTLLLFSAILLILASYGQRRRQDPNYPPGPPQMPIFGNIFQIDSKNPHISIQEVRSLLGTPMIVVTGLPLIKEVLVNQGHLFVDRPRAPSQSYIFKINGKKKPGSQCHCLFASNGQEWKDQRRFTLMTLRNFGLGKKTLELQIQKELCIGGGECGGKNC
;
A
#
# COMPACT_ATOMS: atom_id res chain seq x y z
N MET A 1 19.27 -55.16 -29.48
CA MET A 1 19.15 -53.88 -28.74
C MET A 1 17.78 -53.86 -28.10
N GLN A 2 17.73 -54.08 -26.78
CA GLN A 2 16.47 -54.10 -26.03
C GLN A 2 15.96 -52.66 -25.93
N LEU A 3 14.93 -52.33 -26.72
CA LEU A 3 14.16 -51.09 -26.58
C LEU A 3 13.19 -51.25 -25.40
N GLY A 4 13.75 -51.53 -24.22
CA GLY A 4 13.01 -51.78 -22.99
C GLY A 4 12.93 -50.51 -22.15
N ASN A 5 11.71 -50.00 -21.98
CA ASN A 5 11.31 -49.00 -21.00
C ASN A 5 11.81 -47.56 -21.25
N VAL A 6 11.38 -46.98 -22.37
CA VAL A 6 11.39 -45.52 -22.59
C VAL A 6 10.11 -44.87 -22.04
N LEU A 7 9.33 -45.59 -21.21
CA LEU A 7 8.17 -44.98 -20.55
C LEU A 7 8.68 -44.14 -19.36
N PRO A 8 8.59 -42.80 -19.41
CA PRO A 8 8.99 -41.97 -18.28
C PRO A 8 8.15 -42.39 -17.07
N SER A 9 8.80 -42.62 -15.92
CA SER A 9 8.09 -42.93 -14.68
C SER A 9 7.09 -41.81 -14.38
N LEU A 10 5.95 -42.12 -13.77
CA LEU A 10 4.91 -41.12 -13.45
C LEU A 10 5.49 -39.89 -12.72
N GLN A 11 6.52 -40.11 -11.89
CA GLN A 11 7.27 -39.05 -11.21
C GLN A 11 7.97 -38.09 -12.18
N THR A 12 8.64 -38.60 -13.21
CA THR A 12 9.31 -37.77 -14.21
C THR A 12 8.31 -36.95 -15.04
N LEU A 13 7.13 -37.51 -15.36
CA LEU A 13 6.05 -36.78 -16.02
C LEU A 13 5.48 -35.66 -15.14
N LEU A 14 5.30 -35.92 -13.84
CA LEU A 14 4.84 -34.92 -12.86
C LEU A 14 5.85 -33.77 -12.68
N LEU A 15 7.15 -34.09 -12.63
CA LEU A 15 8.20 -33.06 -12.53
C LEU A 15 8.27 -32.22 -13.80
N PHE A 16 8.22 -32.85 -14.97
CA PHE A 16 8.24 -32.15 -16.24
C PHE A 16 7.02 -31.24 -16.42
N SER A 17 5.82 -31.72 -16.06
CA SER A 17 4.61 -30.89 -16.11
C SER A 17 4.65 -29.74 -15.12
N ALA A 18 5.16 -29.95 -13.90
CA ALA A 18 5.36 -28.88 -12.93
C ALA A 18 6.32 -27.80 -13.44
N ILE A 19 7.44 -28.21 -14.05
CA ILE A 19 8.42 -27.28 -14.66
C ILE A 19 7.78 -26.49 -15.81
N LEU A 20 7.04 -27.16 -16.69
CA LEU A 20 6.32 -26.49 -17.78
C LEU A 20 5.27 -25.50 -17.26
N LEU A 21 4.52 -25.86 -16.21
CA LEU A 21 3.56 -24.95 -15.59
C LEU A 21 4.25 -23.74 -14.96
N ILE A 22 5.40 -23.92 -14.32
CA ILE A 22 6.20 -22.81 -13.78
C ILE A 22 6.67 -21.89 -14.91
N LEU A 23 7.24 -22.44 -15.99
CA LEU A 23 7.71 -21.66 -17.14
C LEU A 23 6.56 -20.95 -17.85
N ALA A 24 5.42 -21.62 -18.05
CA ALA A 24 4.22 -21.03 -18.63
C ALA A 24 3.68 -19.90 -17.75
N SER A 25 3.64 -20.11 -16.43
CA SER A 25 3.21 -19.08 -15.47
C SER A 25 4.15 -17.86 -15.47
N TYR A 26 5.46 -18.09 -15.64
CA TYR A 26 6.46 -17.03 -15.76
C TYR A 26 6.28 -16.24 -17.06
N GLY A 27 6.08 -16.94 -18.18
CA GLY A 27 5.82 -16.34 -19.48
C GLY A 27 4.51 -15.55 -19.53
N GLN A 28 3.43 -16.08 -18.94
CA GLN A 28 2.14 -15.40 -18.87
C GLN A 28 2.21 -14.14 -17.99
N ARG A 29 2.91 -14.18 -16.84
CA ARG A 29 3.13 -12.98 -16.01
C ARG A 29 3.99 -11.91 -16.67
N ARG A 30 4.86 -12.32 -17.61
CA ARG A 30 5.64 -11.40 -18.46
C ARG A 30 4.77 -10.74 -19.54
N ARG A 31 3.72 -11.42 -20.01
CA ARG A 31 2.73 -10.85 -20.93
C ARG A 31 1.85 -9.90 -20.15
N GLN A 32 2.33 -8.69 -19.98
CA GLN A 32 1.57 -7.61 -19.35
C GLN A 32 0.66 -6.94 -20.36
N ASP A 33 -0.41 -6.35 -19.84
CA ASP A 33 -1.24 -5.45 -20.62
C ASP A 33 -0.37 -4.33 -21.20
N PRO A 34 -0.50 -4.02 -22.50
CA PRO A 34 0.30 -2.97 -23.14
C PRO A 34 0.06 -1.58 -22.53
N ASN A 35 -1.02 -1.42 -21.76
CA ASN A 35 -1.38 -0.17 -21.07
C ASN A 35 -0.66 0.00 -19.72
N TYR A 36 0.11 -0.99 -19.24
CA TYR A 36 0.88 -0.87 -18.01
C TYR A 36 2.21 -0.15 -18.24
N PRO A 37 2.64 0.73 -17.31
CA PRO A 37 3.92 1.43 -17.46
C PRO A 37 5.10 0.45 -17.50
N PRO A 38 6.15 0.74 -18.29
CA PRO A 38 7.36 -0.09 -18.38
C PRO A 38 8.06 -0.24 -17.01
N GLY A 39 8.83 -1.32 -16.81
CA GLY A 39 9.49 -1.60 -15.54
C GLY A 39 10.02 -3.03 -15.44
N PRO A 40 10.65 -3.39 -14.30
CA PRO A 40 11.34 -4.66 -14.13
C PRO A 40 10.37 -5.86 -14.15
N PRO A 41 10.84 -7.03 -14.60
CA PRO A 41 10.04 -8.25 -14.57
C PRO A 41 9.73 -8.66 -13.14
N GLN A 42 8.51 -9.15 -12.94
CA GLN A 42 7.99 -9.56 -11.63
C GLN A 42 8.28 -11.05 -11.40
N MET A 43 8.64 -11.44 -10.18
CA MET A 43 8.73 -12.85 -9.82
C MET A 43 7.35 -13.46 -9.54
N PRO A 44 7.14 -14.76 -9.80
CA PRO A 44 5.92 -15.42 -9.40
C PRO A 44 5.74 -15.33 -7.88
N ILE A 45 4.52 -15.06 -7.43
CA ILE A 45 4.11 -14.96 -6.02
C ILE A 45 4.67 -13.72 -5.29
N PHE A 46 5.98 -13.48 -5.32
CA PHE A 46 6.60 -12.40 -4.55
C PHE A 46 6.60 -11.04 -5.26
N GLY A 47 6.37 -10.98 -6.58
CA GLY A 47 6.42 -9.73 -7.31
C GLY A 47 7.84 -9.14 -7.34
N ASN A 48 7.98 -7.85 -7.01
CA ASN A 48 9.24 -7.12 -7.05
C ASN A 48 9.85 -6.85 -5.66
N ILE A 49 9.41 -7.55 -4.59
CA ILE A 49 9.88 -7.28 -3.20
C ILE A 49 11.40 -7.32 -3.10
N PHE A 50 12.04 -8.31 -3.72
CA PHE A 50 13.49 -8.48 -3.65
C PHE A 50 14.29 -7.43 -4.44
N GLN A 51 13.61 -6.59 -5.24
CA GLN A 51 14.24 -5.48 -5.96
C GLN A 51 14.20 -4.19 -5.14
N ILE A 52 13.56 -4.18 -3.97
CA ILE A 52 13.50 -3.03 -3.08
C ILE A 52 14.80 -2.96 -2.28
N ASP A 53 15.51 -1.83 -2.40
CA ASP A 53 16.70 -1.57 -1.60
C ASP A 53 16.30 -1.14 -0.19
N SER A 54 16.99 -1.70 0.81
CA SER A 54 16.78 -1.36 2.22
C SER A 54 17.34 0.03 2.56
N LYS A 55 18.40 0.47 1.87
CA LYS A 55 19.01 1.77 2.15
C LYS A 55 18.13 2.93 1.68
N ASN A 56 17.55 2.81 0.47
CA ASN A 56 16.75 3.85 -0.14
C ASN A 56 15.42 3.30 -0.70
N PRO A 57 14.50 2.84 0.17
CA PRO A 57 13.28 2.18 -0.27
C PRO A 57 12.37 3.09 -1.11
N HIS A 58 12.31 4.38 -0.77
CA HIS A 58 11.49 5.38 -1.46
C HIS A 58 11.89 5.63 -2.93
N ILE A 59 13.15 5.34 -3.28
CA ILE A 59 13.64 5.41 -4.66
C ILE A 59 13.36 4.08 -5.35
N SER A 60 13.77 2.95 -4.76
CA SER A 60 13.58 1.64 -5.39
C SER A 60 12.12 1.26 -5.62
N ILE A 61 11.20 1.77 -4.78
CA ILE A 61 9.76 1.53 -4.95
C ILE A 61 9.21 2.19 -6.22
N GLN A 62 9.85 3.24 -6.76
CA GLN A 62 9.37 3.89 -7.98
C GLN A 62 9.34 2.94 -9.19
N GLU A 63 10.21 1.95 -9.20
CA GLU A 63 10.30 0.94 -10.26
C GLU A 63 9.49 -0.33 -9.92
N VAL A 64 8.94 -0.42 -8.71
CA VAL A 64 8.14 -1.58 -8.29
C VAL A 64 6.79 -1.57 -9.00
N ARG A 65 6.48 -2.69 -9.66
CA ARG A 65 5.20 -2.91 -10.34
C ARG A 65 4.25 -3.81 -9.58
N SER A 66 4.76 -4.59 -8.63
CA SER A 66 3.94 -5.48 -7.82
C SER A 66 4.60 -5.78 -6.49
N LEU A 67 3.79 -5.87 -5.45
CA LEU A 67 4.22 -6.28 -4.11
C LEU A 67 3.40 -7.49 -3.71
N LEU A 68 4.05 -8.63 -3.41
CA LEU A 68 3.37 -9.88 -3.03
C LEU A 68 2.29 -10.31 -4.04
N GLY A 69 2.56 -10.10 -5.34
CA GLY A 69 1.62 -10.41 -6.42
C GLY A 69 0.44 -9.45 -6.55
N THR A 70 0.34 -8.41 -5.72
CA THR A 70 -0.62 -7.32 -5.90
C THR A 70 -0.03 -6.29 -6.86
N PRO A 71 -0.69 -5.96 -7.97
CA PRO A 71 -0.19 -4.94 -8.90
C PRO A 71 -0.20 -3.56 -8.24
N MET A 72 0.84 -2.78 -8.48
CA MET A 72 1.04 -1.46 -7.92
C MET A 72 1.59 -0.53 -9.00
N ILE A 73 1.08 0.69 -9.04
CA ILE A 73 1.58 1.76 -9.91
C ILE A 73 2.05 2.89 -9.00
N VAL A 74 3.30 3.29 -9.15
CA VAL A 74 3.87 4.42 -8.42
C VAL A 74 3.91 5.62 -9.36
N VAL A 75 3.19 6.67 -8.99
CA VAL A 75 3.10 7.90 -9.77
C VAL A 75 4.15 8.87 -9.27
N THR A 76 5.12 9.18 -10.11
CA THR A 76 6.19 10.15 -9.83
C THR A 76 5.98 11.42 -10.67
N GLY A 77 6.18 12.59 -10.06
CA GLY A 77 6.04 13.88 -10.73
C GLY A 77 4.75 14.63 -10.40
N LEU A 78 4.89 15.92 -10.09
CA LEU A 78 3.79 16.80 -9.72
C LEU A 78 2.62 16.86 -10.73
N PRO A 79 2.83 16.97 -12.06
CA PRO A 79 1.70 17.04 -13.00
C PRO A 79 0.84 15.77 -12.97
N LEU A 80 1.47 14.59 -12.93
CA LEU A 80 0.78 13.31 -12.85
C LEU A 80 0.08 13.12 -11.51
N ILE A 81 0.72 13.50 -10.41
CA ILE A 81 0.10 13.45 -9.07
C ILE A 81 -1.16 14.33 -9.02
N LYS A 82 -1.10 15.53 -9.60
CA LYS A 82 -2.27 16.42 -9.68
C LYS A 82 -3.37 15.80 -10.53
N GLU A 83 -3.03 15.22 -11.68
CA GLU A 83 -4.01 14.55 -12.54
C GLU A 83 -4.71 13.39 -11.82
N VAL A 84 -3.94 12.51 -11.18
CA VAL A 84 -4.45 11.32 -10.47
C VAL A 84 -5.28 11.71 -9.25
N LEU A 85 -4.80 12.64 -8.41
CA LEU A 85 -5.45 12.97 -7.15
C LEU A 85 -6.58 14.00 -7.28
N VAL A 86 -6.48 14.94 -8.23
CA VAL A 86 -7.45 16.04 -8.38
C VAL A 86 -8.41 15.76 -9.53
N ASN A 87 -7.89 15.51 -10.75
CA ASN A 87 -8.75 15.35 -11.92
C ASN A 87 -9.44 13.98 -11.93
N GLN A 88 -8.72 12.94 -11.57
CA GLN A 88 -9.18 11.54 -11.58
C GLN A 88 -9.41 10.97 -10.16
N GLY A 89 -9.49 11.83 -9.14
CA GLY A 89 -9.55 11.40 -7.74
C GLY A 89 -10.73 10.47 -7.39
N HIS A 90 -11.81 10.49 -8.18
CA HIS A 90 -12.94 9.58 -8.00
C HIS A 90 -12.60 8.11 -8.33
N LEU A 91 -11.66 7.87 -9.25
CA LEU A 91 -11.18 6.52 -9.60
C LEU A 91 -10.23 5.96 -8.52
N PHE A 92 -9.46 6.85 -7.88
CA PHE A 92 -8.43 6.50 -6.90
C PHE A 92 -8.86 6.75 -5.45
N VAL A 93 -10.17 6.86 -5.20
CA VAL A 93 -10.70 7.12 -3.84
C VAL A 93 -10.66 5.88 -2.96
N ASP A 94 -10.66 4.70 -3.57
CA ASP A 94 -10.76 3.43 -2.86
C ASP A 94 -9.44 3.04 -2.20
N ARG A 95 -9.54 2.55 -0.96
CA ARG A 95 -8.39 2.10 -0.16
C ARG A 95 -8.37 0.57 -0.15
N PRO A 96 -7.39 -0.08 -0.82
CA PRO A 96 -7.34 -1.53 -0.87
C PRO A 96 -7.11 -2.11 0.53
N ARG A 97 -7.91 -3.11 0.88
CA ARG A 97 -7.83 -3.77 2.17
C ARG A 97 -6.63 -4.72 2.19
N ALA A 98 -5.55 -4.31 2.83
CA ALA A 98 -4.40 -5.19 3.03
C ALA A 98 -4.73 -6.24 4.11
N PRO A 99 -4.32 -7.51 3.95
CA PRO A 99 -4.50 -8.53 5.00
C PRO A 99 -3.90 -8.12 6.35
N SER A 100 -2.79 -7.36 6.32
CA SER A 100 -2.12 -6.79 7.49
C SER A 100 -2.98 -5.80 8.27
N GLN A 101 -3.92 -5.12 7.60
CA GLN A 101 -4.83 -4.16 8.24
C GLN A 101 -5.67 -4.84 9.34
N SER A 102 -6.07 -6.09 9.12
CA SER A 102 -6.78 -6.89 10.13
C SER A 102 -5.93 -7.23 11.36
N TYR A 103 -4.60 -7.20 11.22
CA TYR A 103 -3.67 -7.53 12.31
C TYR A 103 -3.32 -6.29 13.14
N ILE A 104 -3.11 -5.14 12.48
CA ILE A 104 -2.80 -3.86 13.12
C ILE A 104 -4.01 -3.34 13.90
N PHE A 105 -5.22 -3.46 13.35
CA PHE A 105 -6.43 -2.87 13.93
C PHE A 105 -7.25 -3.86 14.77
N LYS A 106 -6.58 -4.74 15.52
CA LYS A 106 -7.24 -5.59 16.51
C LYS A 106 -7.67 -4.75 17.71
N ILE A 107 -8.95 -4.40 17.80
CA ILE A 107 -9.51 -3.82 19.02
C ILE A 107 -9.74 -4.96 20.03
N ASN A 108 -9.14 -4.84 21.21
CA ASN A 108 -9.30 -5.77 22.35
C ASN A 108 -8.91 -7.24 22.07
N GLY A 109 -7.93 -7.47 21.18
CA GLY A 109 -7.36 -8.81 20.94
C GLY A 109 -8.26 -9.81 20.21
N LYS A 110 -9.52 -9.46 19.93
CA LYS A 110 -10.48 -10.34 19.24
C LYS A 110 -10.67 -9.89 17.79
N LYS A 111 -10.41 -10.79 16.84
CA LYS A 111 -10.90 -10.63 15.46
C LYS A 111 -12.42 -10.77 15.50
N LYS A 112 -13.21 -9.74 15.18
CA LYS A 112 -14.60 -9.99 14.81
C LYS A 112 -14.61 -10.48 13.36
N PRO A 113 -15.31 -11.57 13.01
CA PRO A 113 -15.55 -11.88 11.60
C PRO A 113 -16.27 -10.68 10.97
N GLY A 114 -15.67 -10.08 9.94
CA GLY A 114 -16.13 -8.81 9.37
C GLY A 114 -15.67 -7.54 10.11
N SER A 115 -14.72 -7.61 11.06
CA SER A 115 -14.13 -6.41 11.68
C SER A 115 -13.33 -5.61 10.65
N GLN A 116 -13.97 -4.59 10.11
CA GLN A 116 -13.30 -3.56 9.31
C GLN A 116 -12.79 -2.49 10.27
N CYS A 117 -11.63 -1.88 9.97
CA CYS A 117 -11.23 -0.68 10.70
C CYS A 117 -12.15 0.45 10.24
N HIS A 118 -13.10 0.83 11.08
CA HIS A 118 -13.99 1.96 10.87
C HIS A 118 -13.25 3.28 11.19
N CYS A 119 -12.11 3.44 10.56
CA CYS A 119 -11.12 4.46 10.87
C CYS A 119 -10.95 5.34 9.64
N LEU A 120 -10.68 6.63 9.83
CA LEU A 120 -10.58 7.61 8.74
C LEU A 120 -9.58 7.21 7.63
N PHE A 121 -8.57 6.40 7.96
CA PHE A 121 -7.53 5.93 7.04
C PHE A 121 -7.87 4.62 6.32
N ALA A 122 -8.97 3.96 6.68
CA ALA A 122 -9.32 2.61 6.26
C ALA A 122 -10.77 2.46 5.75
N SER A 123 -11.63 3.45 6.02
CA SER A 123 -13.01 3.50 5.53
C SER A 123 -13.07 4.12 4.12
N ASN A 124 -14.08 3.70 3.35
CA ASN A 124 -14.38 4.19 2.00
C ASN A 124 -15.85 4.64 1.92
N GLY A 125 -16.19 5.39 0.86
CA GLY A 125 -17.58 5.78 0.59
C GLY A 125 -18.18 6.74 1.62
N GLN A 126 -19.44 6.50 2.00
CA GLN A 126 -20.19 7.39 2.90
C GLN A 126 -19.63 7.40 4.33
N GLU A 127 -19.20 6.23 4.82
CA GLU A 127 -18.63 6.09 6.16
C GLU A 127 -17.41 7.02 6.35
N TRP A 128 -16.52 7.08 5.36
CA TRP A 128 -15.38 7.98 5.37
C TRP A 128 -15.78 9.46 5.37
N LYS A 129 -16.80 9.81 4.57
CA LYS A 129 -17.31 11.19 4.49
C LYS A 129 -17.87 11.65 5.84
N ASP A 130 -18.65 10.81 6.50
CA ASP A 130 -19.26 11.12 7.79
C ASP A 130 -18.20 11.26 8.89
N GLN A 131 -17.25 10.32 8.97
CA GLN A 131 -16.12 10.40 9.89
C GLN A 131 -15.28 11.67 9.66
N ARG A 132 -14.95 11.98 8.41
CA ARG A 132 -14.22 13.20 8.05
C ARG A 132 -14.97 14.46 8.49
N ARG A 133 -16.29 14.52 8.25
CA ARG A 133 -17.13 15.66 8.61
C ARG A 133 -17.18 15.85 10.13
N PHE A 134 -17.38 14.76 10.86
CA PHE A 134 -17.39 14.77 12.32
C PHE A 134 -16.04 15.23 12.88
N THR A 135 -14.93 14.64 12.44
CA THR A 135 -13.58 15.01 12.91
C THR A 135 -13.27 16.48 12.63
N LEU A 136 -13.56 16.98 11.42
CA LEU A 136 -13.30 18.38 11.07
C LEU A 136 -14.17 19.35 11.88
N MET A 137 -15.43 19.01 12.14
CA MET A 137 -16.31 19.82 12.99
C MET A 137 -15.76 19.90 14.42
N THR A 138 -15.41 18.75 15.00
CA THR A 138 -14.83 18.67 16.33
C THR A 138 -13.52 19.43 16.45
N LEU A 139 -12.61 19.30 15.46
CA LEU A 139 -11.35 20.05 15.43
C LEU A 139 -11.57 21.57 15.37
N ARG A 140 -12.52 22.04 14.56
CA ARG A 140 -12.89 23.46 14.50
C ARG A 140 -13.47 23.96 15.83
N ASN A 141 -14.27 23.14 16.50
CA ASN A 141 -14.82 23.47 17.82
C ASN A 141 -13.72 23.54 18.90
N PHE A 142 -12.71 22.68 18.82
CA PHE A 142 -11.51 22.75 19.67
C PHE A 142 -10.61 23.97 19.38
N GLY A 143 -10.91 24.74 18.34
CA GLY A 143 -10.13 25.93 17.99
C GLY A 143 -8.97 25.66 17.03
N LEU A 144 -9.00 24.57 16.27
CA LEU A 144 -8.09 24.39 15.14
C LEU A 144 -8.19 25.59 14.19
N GLY A 145 -7.07 26.27 13.96
CA GLY A 145 -7.01 27.50 13.16
C GLY A 145 -7.34 28.79 13.94
N LYS A 146 -7.54 28.71 15.26
CA LYS A 146 -7.67 29.89 16.14
C LYS A 146 -6.37 30.11 16.92
N LYS A 147 -6.10 31.39 17.24
CA LYS A 147 -4.95 31.79 18.09
C LYS A 147 -4.95 31.15 19.47
N THR A 148 -6.12 30.75 19.98
CA THR A 148 -6.25 30.09 21.30
C THR A 148 -5.50 28.76 21.34
N LEU A 149 -5.60 27.94 20.28
CA LEU A 149 -4.90 26.66 20.20
C LEU A 149 -3.40 26.87 19.97
N GLU A 150 -3.01 27.87 19.16
CA GLU A 150 -1.61 28.25 18.94
C GLU A 150 -0.91 28.61 20.25
N LEU A 151 -1.54 29.44 21.08
CA LEU A 151 -1.01 29.82 22.39
C LEU A 151 -0.88 28.62 23.33
N GLN A 152 -1.83 27.69 23.30
CA GLN A 152 -1.71 26.46 24.08
C GLN A 152 -0.54 25.60 23.61
N ILE A 153 -0.35 25.44 22.31
CA ILE A 153 0.79 24.69 21.75
C ILE A 153 2.11 25.34 22.16
N GLN A 154 2.22 26.68 22.05
CA GLN A 154 3.41 27.41 22.49
C GLN A 154 3.66 27.23 23.98
N LYS A 155 2.62 27.32 24.81
CA LYS A 155 2.72 27.10 26.26
C LYS A 155 3.24 25.70 26.59
N GLU A 156 2.69 24.66 25.98
CA GLU A 156 3.13 23.27 26.19
C GLU A 156 4.60 23.06 25.74
N LEU A 157 5.02 23.70 24.65
CA LEU A 157 6.42 23.68 24.21
C LEU A 157 7.36 24.39 25.19
N CYS A 158 6.96 25.53 25.76
CA CYS A 158 7.76 26.23 26.77
C CYS A 158 7.88 25.40 28.06
N ILE A 159 6.80 24.71 28.48
CA ILE A 159 6.81 23.84 29.67
C ILE A 159 7.70 22.61 29.45
N GLY A 160 7.74 22.07 28.23
CA GLY A 160 8.55 20.90 27.85
C GLY A 160 10.04 21.16 27.64
N GLY A 161 10.53 22.39 27.87
CA GLY A 161 11.95 22.74 27.71
C GLY A 161 12.37 23.10 26.28
N GLY A 162 11.42 23.35 25.36
CA GLY A 162 11.74 23.91 24.06
C GLY A 162 12.00 25.42 24.18
N GLU A 163 13.07 25.91 23.55
CA GLU A 163 13.32 27.35 23.42
C GLU A 163 12.10 28.02 22.74
N CYS A 164 11.33 28.77 23.53
CA CYS A 164 10.23 29.56 23.01
C CYS A 164 10.81 30.75 22.24
N GLY A 165 10.76 30.63 20.91
CA GLY A 165 11.36 31.58 19.97
C GLY A 165 10.96 33.03 20.24
N GLY A 166 11.90 33.76 20.83
CA GLY A 166 12.15 35.17 20.53
C GLY A 166 11.17 36.22 21.06
N LYS A 167 10.24 35.90 21.95
CA LYS A 167 9.45 36.93 22.64
C LYS A 167 9.40 36.60 24.13
N ASN A 168 10.00 37.50 24.91
CA ASN A 168 9.97 37.50 26.36
C ASN A 168 8.54 37.23 26.86
N CYS A 169 8.43 36.33 27.84
CA CYS A 169 7.23 36.12 28.64
C CYS A 169 6.65 37.45 29.14
#